data_AF-A0A3R6W0Y7-F1
#
_entry.id   AF-A0A3R6W0Y7-F1
#
_cell.length_a   1.000
_cell.length_b   1.000
_cell.length_c   1.000
_cell.angle_alpha   90.00
_cell.angle_beta   90.00
_cell.angle_gamma   90.00
#
_symmetry.space_group_name_H-M   'P 1'
#
loop_
_entity.id
_entity.type
_entity.pdbx_description
1 polymer ?
#
loop_
_entity_poly.entity_id
_entity_poly.type
_entity_poly.pdbx_seq_one_letter_code
_entity_poly.pdbx_strand_id
1 'polypeptide(L)'
;MNESRELQPRILVVDSSPDFAEQYISIMNCIFSAQKKHVPIDSCVLASEPSAFLQQASYLTGGIYFKPKEPQGLVQYFLSIWLADADTRQMLKLPTQASVDFRAMCFCHKQTISTAFVCPVCLSLFCEFSPVCSTCGIRSQIKPLKAKRPIHQIS
;
A
#
# COMPACT_ATOMS: atom_id res chain seq x y z
N MET A 1 -16.07 15.08 36.52
CA MET A 1 -16.17 13.91 35.62
C MET A 1 -15.54 14.29 34.30
N ASN A 2 -14.26 14.03 34.13
CA ASN A 2 -13.57 14.21 32.85
C ASN A 2 -13.52 12.84 32.18
N GLU A 3 -14.64 12.42 31.58
CA GLU A 3 -14.61 11.27 30.68
C GLU A 3 -13.86 11.72 29.43
N SER A 4 -12.58 11.35 29.37
CA SER A 4 -11.82 11.37 28.14
C SER A 4 -12.55 10.46 27.15
N ARG A 5 -13.45 11.02 26.34
CA ARG A 5 -14.13 10.28 25.27
C ARG A 5 -13.04 9.63 24.42
N GLU A 6 -12.97 8.31 24.41
CA GLU A 6 -12.09 7.57 23.50
C GLU A 6 -12.53 7.89 22.08
N LEU A 7 -11.77 8.77 21.43
CA LEU A 7 -11.96 9.05 20.01
C LEU A 7 -11.66 7.75 19.26
N GLN A 8 -12.56 7.34 18.38
CA GLN A 8 -12.31 6.29 17.40
C GLN A 8 -11.88 6.96 16.09
N PRO A 9 -10.58 7.27 15.92
CA PRO A 9 -10.09 7.98 14.74
C PRO A 9 -10.24 7.09 13.49
N ARG A 10 -10.44 7.74 12.35
CA ARG A 10 -10.49 7.12 11.04
C ARG A 10 -9.99 8.12 10.02
N ILE A 11 -9.34 7.61 8.98
CA ILE A 11 -8.85 8.42 7.87
C ILE A 11 -9.62 8.00 6.62
N LEU A 12 -10.22 8.97 5.93
CA LEU A 12 -10.78 8.77 4.60
C LEU A 12 -9.90 9.52 3.60
N VAL A 13 -9.32 8.79 2.66
CA VAL A 13 -8.52 9.34 1.56
C VAL A 13 -9.40 9.38 0.31
N VAL A 14 -9.49 10.55 -0.32
CA VAL A 14 -10.11 10.71 -1.63
C VAL A 14 -8.99 11.04 -2.60
N ASP A 15 -8.74 10.13 -3.54
CA ASP A 15 -7.62 10.24 -4.46
C ASP A 15 -8.10 10.26 -5.91
N SER A 16 -7.63 11.25 -6.66
CA SER A 16 -7.87 11.40 -8.09
C SER A 16 -6.58 11.38 -8.91
N SER A 17 -5.45 11.05 -8.28
CA SER A 17 -4.12 11.06 -8.87
C SER A 17 -3.60 9.64 -9.14
N PRO A 18 -2.65 9.47 -10.08
CA PRO A 18 -1.97 8.18 -10.24
C PRO A 18 -0.94 7.97 -9.13
N ASP A 19 -0.63 6.70 -8.84
CA ASP A 19 0.41 6.33 -7.87
C ASP A 19 1.81 6.74 -8.36
N PHE A 20 2.56 7.46 -7.52
CA PHE A 20 3.95 7.84 -7.78
C PHE A 20 4.92 7.00 -6.95
N ALA A 21 5.85 6.33 -7.63
CA ALA A 21 6.74 5.39 -6.98
C ALA A 21 7.77 6.03 -6.04
N GLU A 22 8.07 7.33 -6.19
CA GLU A 22 8.91 8.05 -5.23
C GLU A 22 8.28 8.11 -3.83
N GLN A 23 6.95 8.08 -3.74
CA GLN A 23 6.22 8.25 -2.49
C GLN A 23 6.00 6.94 -1.73
N TYR A 24 6.36 5.79 -2.32
CA TYR A 24 6.12 4.46 -1.75
C TYR A 24 6.55 4.33 -0.28
N ILE A 25 7.79 4.71 0.05
CA ILE A 25 8.35 4.56 1.39
C ILE A 25 7.57 5.40 2.39
N SER A 26 7.27 6.65 2.04
CA SER A 26 6.53 7.58 2.88
C SER A 26 5.10 7.08 3.13
N ILE A 27 4.41 6.64 2.08
CA ILE A 27 3.04 6.12 2.18
C ILE A 27 3.03 4.83 3.03
N MET A 28 3.93 3.89 2.79
CA MET A 28 4.01 2.65 3.56
C MET A 28 4.30 2.90 5.04
N ASN A 29 5.21 3.84 5.37
CA ASN A 29 5.49 4.21 6.75
C ASN A 29 4.25 4.81 7.43
N CYS A 30 3.46 5.62 6.72
CA CYS A 30 2.20 6.15 7.21
C CYS A 30 1.17 5.02 7.45
N ILE A 31 1.05 4.07 6.52
CA ILE A 31 0.14 2.92 6.64
C ILE A 31 0.51 2.07 7.85
N PHE A 32 1.78 1.70 8.02
CA PHE A 32 2.21 0.90 9.18
C PHE A 32 2.04 1.66 10.50
N SER A 33 2.22 2.97 10.50
CA SER A 33 1.97 3.81 11.68
C SER A 33 0.48 3.85 12.03
N ALA A 34 -0.40 3.98 11.03
CA ALA A 34 -1.85 3.91 11.20
C ALA A 34 -2.30 2.53 11.69
N GLN A 35 -1.77 1.45 11.11
CA GLN A 35 -2.03 0.08 11.54
C GLN A 35 -1.65 -0.13 13.01
N LYS A 36 -0.46 0.33 13.44
CA LYS A 36 -0.01 0.23 14.83
C LYS A 36 -0.89 1.03 15.80
N LYS A 37 -1.48 2.13 15.33
CA LYS A 37 -2.42 2.94 16.12
C LYS A 37 -3.87 2.49 15.99
N HIS A 38 -4.14 1.38 15.31
CA HIS A 38 -5.49 0.87 15.05
C HIS A 38 -6.41 1.91 14.38
N VAL A 39 -5.85 2.74 13.49
CA VAL A 39 -6.60 3.75 12.73
C VAL A 39 -6.89 3.20 11.33
N PRO A 40 -8.15 2.85 11.00
CA PRO A 40 -8.51 2.40 9.67
C PRO A 40 -8.34 3.52 8.64
N ILE A 41 -7.74 3.18 7.51
CA ILE A 41 -7.61 4.04 6.33
C ILE A 41 -8.58 3.55 5.28
N ASP A 42 -9.64 4.32 5.07
CA ASP A 42 -10.55 4.14 3.97
C ASP A 42 -10.09 4.93 2.74
N SER A 43 -10.37 4.40 1.56
CA SER A 43 -9.91 4.96 0.30
C SER A 43 -11.03 5.01 -0.74
N CYS A 44 -11.30 6.22 -1.26
CA CYS A 44 -12.15 6.47 -2.41
C CYS A 44 -11.27 6.88 -3.59
N VAL A 45 -11.12 6.00 -4.59
CA VAL A 45 -10.28 6.26 -5.75
C VAL A 45 -11.15 6.70 -6.93
N LEU A 46 -10.92 7.93 -7.38
CA LEU A 46 -11.55 8.55 -8.55
C LEU A 46 -10.64 8.54 -9.79
N ALA A 47 -9.36 8.19 -9.62
CA ALA A 47 -8.41 8.07 -10.71
C ALA A 47 -8.81 6.99 -11.73
N SER A 48 -8.40 7.15 -12.98
CA SER A 48 -8.67 6.19 -14.07
C SER A 48 -8.09 4.80 -13.80
N GLU A 49 -6.92 4.74 -13.16
CA GLU A 49 -6.28 3.50 -12.73
C GLU A 49 -6.53 3.22 -11.23
N PRO A 50 -6.56 1.95 -10.80
CA PRO A 50 -6.62 1.62 -9.39
C PRO A 50 -5.30 1.94 -8.69
N SER A 51 -5.37 2.48 -7.47
CA SER A 51 -4.17 2.71 -6.64
C SER A 51 -3.79 1.45 -5.88
N ALA A 52 -2.60 0.90 -6.13
CA ALA A 52 -2.06 -0.23 -5.40
C ALA A 52 -1.72 0.16 -3.96
N PHE A 53 -1.23 1.38 -3.74
CA PHE A 53 -0.88 1.86 -2.41
C PHE A 53 -2.10 1.99 -1.51
N LEU A 54 -3.19 2.57 -2.01
CA LEU A 54 -4.44 2.71 -1.25
C LEU A 54 -5.16 1.38 -1.05
N GLN A 55 -4.98 0.43 -1.98
CA GLN A 55 -5.44 -0.93 -1.77
C GLN A 55 -4.73 -1.59 -0.57
N GLN A 56 -3.39 -1.52 -0.55
CA GLN A 56 -2.59 -2.01 0.57
C GLN A 56 -2.92 -1.27 1.87
N ALA A 57 -3.10 0.05 1.83
CA ALA A 57 -3.48 0.87 2.98
C ALA A 57 -4.77 0.37 3.64
N SER A 58 -5.82 0.20 2.82
CA SER A 58 -7.12 -0.24 3.30
C SER A 58 -7.05 -1.66 3.85
N TYR A 59 -6.34 -2.56 3.16
CA TYR A 59 -6.18 -3.94 3.60
C TYR A 59 -5.44 -4.06 4.94
N LEU A 60 -4.28 -3.41 5.07
CA LEU A 60 -3.41 -3.52 6.25
C LEU A 60 -4.02 -2.87 7.49
N THR A 61 -4.85 -1.85 7.31
CA THR A 61 -5.49 -1.12 8.42
C THR A 61 -6.92 -1.58 8.71
N GLY A 62 -7.48 -2.50 7.91
CA GLY A 62 -8.87 -2.93 8.03
C GLY A 62 -9.89 -1.88 7.56
N GLY A 63 -9.46 -0.94 6.72
CA GLY A 63 -10.32 0.04 6.06
C GLY A 63 -10.95 -0.47 4.76
N ILE A 64 -11.73 0.40 4.12
CA ILE A 64 -12.49 0.10 2.91
C ILE A 64 -11.88 0.81 1.71
N TYR A 65 -11.51 0.04 0.70
CA TYR A 65 -11.16 0.56 -0.61
C TYR A 65 -12.34 0.44 -1.57
N PHE A 66 -12.72 1.54 -2.20
CA PHE A 66 -13.75 1.53 -3.22
C PHE A 66 -13.44 2.52 -4.34
N LYS A 67 -13.70 2.09 -5.57
CA LYS A 67 -13.62 2.91 -6.77
C LYS A 67 -15.04 3.10 -7.33
N PRO A 68 -15.65 4.29 -7.17
CA PRO A 68 -16.95 4.60 -7.74
C PRO A 68 -16.95 4.42 -9.27
N LYS A 69 -17.95 3.72 -9.80
CA LYS A 69 -18.15 3.59 -11.25
C LYS A 69 -18.73 4.86 -11.87
N GLU A 70 -19.60 5.52 -11.13
CA GLU A 70 -20.32 6.72 -11.57
C GLU A 70 -20.00 7.89 -10.61
N PRO A 71 -19.21 8.89 -11.02
CA PRO A 71 -18.84 10.01 -10.15
C PRO A 71 -20.02 10.94 -9.81
N GLN A 72 -21.10 10.91 -10.60
CA GLN A 72 -22.30 11.71 -10.30
C GLN A 72 -22.99 11.27 -9.00
N GLY A 73 -22.81 10.00 -8.59
CA GLY A 73 -23.39 9.41 -7.38
C GLY A 73 -22.49 9.47 -6.15
N LEU A 74 -21.44 10.30 -6.12
CA LEU A 74 -20.44 10.29 -5.04
C LEU A 74 -21.03 10.47 -3.64
N VAL A 75 -22.01 11.37 -3.49
CA VAL A 75 -22.68 11.60 -2.20
C VAL A 75 -23.35 10.31 -1.70
N GLN A 76 -24.02 9.58 -2.59
CA GLN A 76 -24.65 8.29 -2.24
C GLN A 76 -23.59 7.28 -1.80
N TYR A 77 -22.44 7.21 -2.46
CA TYR A 77 -21.34 6.33 -2.05
C TYR A 77 -20.77 6.73 -0.69
N PHE A 78 -20.54 8.03 -0.42
CA PHE A 78 -20.09 8.52 0.88
C PHE A 78 -21.05 8.16 2.02
N LEU A 79 -22.34 8.39 1.82
CA LEU A 79 -23.36 8.11 2.83
C LEU A 79 -23.55 6.60 3.08
N SER A 80 -23.38 5.75 2.07
CA SER A 80 -23.63 4.31 2.19
C SER A 80 -22.41 3.51 2.67
N ILE A 81 -21.20 3.87 2.25
CA ILE A 81 -19.99 3.08 2.48
C ILE A 81 -19.18 3.63 3.66
N TRP A 82 -19.01 4.95 3.73
CA TRP A 82 -18.00 5.55 4.62
C TRP A 82 -18.57 6.26 5.85
N LEU A 83 -19.86 6.58 5.86
CA LEU A 83 -20.55 7.26 6.97
C LEU A 83 -20.70 6.37 8.21
N ALA A 84 -20.96 5.07 8.04
CA ALA A 84 -21.17 4.15 9.15
C ALA A 84 -19.92 4.04 10.03
N ASP A 85 -20.10 4.08 11.35
CA ASP A 85 -19.06 3.90 12.36
C ASP A 85 -18.45 2.48 12.33
N ALA A 86 -17.40 2.23 13.11
CA ALA A 86 -16.64 0.97 13.06
C ALA A 86 -17.48 -0.26 13.44
N ASP A 87 -18.41 -0.11 14.38
CA ASP A 87 -19.22 -1.21 14.89
C ASP A 87 -20.36 -1.53 13.90
N THR A 88 -21.04 -0.49 13.41
CA THR A 88 -22.13 -0.65 12.43
C THR A 88 -21.63 -1.26 11.12
N ARG A 89 -20.38 -1.03 10.73
CA ARG A 89 -19.79 -1.63 9.50
C ARG A 89 -19.79 -3.15 9.50
N GLN A 90 -19.67 -3.79 10.66
CA GLN A 90 -19.69 -5.26 10.76
C GLN A 90 -21.06 -5.85 10.40
N MET A 91 -22.12 -5.05 10.54
CA MET A 91 -23.49 -5.44 10.20
C MET A 91 -23.84 -5.16 8.73
N LEU A 92 -23.01 -4.38 8.03
CA LEU A 92 -23.24 -3.99 6.64
C LEU A 92 -22.45 -4.89 5.68
N LYS A 93 -23.08 -5.26 4.56
CA LYS A 93 -22.37 -5.90 3.44
C LYS A 93 -21.64 -4.83 2.63
N LEU A 94 -20.41 -4.54 3.05
CA LEU A 94 -19.54 -3.55 2.43
C LEU A 94 -18.69 -4.18 1.32
N PRO A 95 -18.22 -3.37 0.34
CA PRO A 95 -17.34 -3.86 -0.70
C PRO A 95 -16.04 -4.41 -0.11
N THR A 96 -15.75 -5.68 -0.37
CA THR A 96 -14.51 -6.35 0.01
C THR A 96 -13.49 -6.28 -1.12
N GLN A 97 -12.22 -6.10 -0.78
CA GLN A 97 -11.12 -6.22 -1.74
C GLN A 97 -10.90 -7.70 -2.10
N ALA A 98 -10.98 -8.06 -3.38
CA ALA A 98 -10.84 -9.44 -3.83
C ALA A 98 -9.38 -9.89 -3.93
N SER A 99 -8.48 -9.02 -4.39
CA SER A 99 -7.05 -9.28 -4.48
C SER A 99 -6.28 -7.98 -4.29
N VAL A 100 -5.24 -8.03 -3.45
CA VAL A 100 -4.31 -6.93 -3.21
C VAL A 100 -2.93 -7.39 -3.61
N ASP A 101 -2.24 -6.60 -4.43
CA ASP A 101 -0.89 -6.90 -4.89
C ASP A 101 0.15 -6.37 -3.91
N PHE A 102 0.92 -7.26 -3.28
CA PHE A 102 1.99 -6.94 -2.33
C PHE A 102 3.38 -7.04 -2.93
N ARG A 103 3.51 -7.14 -4.26
CA ARG A 103 4.81 -7.18 -4.91
C ARG A 103 5.61 -5.94 -4.55
N ALA A 104 6.82 -6.16 -4.06
CA ALA A 104 7.71 -5.07 -3.70
C ALA A 104 8.24 -4.37 -4.95
N MET A 105 8.61 -3.10 -4.79
CA MET A 105 9.16 -2.29 -5.87
C MET A 105 10.67 -2.19 -5.74
N CYS A 106 11.39 -2.28 -6.86
CA CYS A 106 12.83 -2.09 -6.86
C CYS A 106 13.20 -0.62 -6.61
N PHE A 107 14.26 -0.38 -5.85
CA PHE A 107 14.77 0.97 -5.60
C PHE A 107 15.53 1.54 -6.82
N CYS A 108 15.97 0.69 -7.76
CA CYS A 108 16.65 1.10 -9.00
C CYS A 108 15.69 1.74 -10.01
N HIS A 109 14.68 0.99 -10.45
CA HIS A 109 13.80 1.35 -11.58
C HIS A 109 12.39 1.71 -11.13
N LYS A 110 12.07 1.54 -9.84
CA LYS A 110 10.74 1.82 -9.28
C LYS A 110 9.63 0.98 -9.92
N GLN A 111 9.98 -0.23 -10.34
CA GLN A 111 9.07 -1.22 -10.93
C GLN A 111 8.78 -2.35 -9.95
N THR A 112 7.62 -2.98 -10.07
CA THR A 112 7.26 -4.16 -9.29
C THR A 112 8.14 -5.35 -9.67
N ILE A 113 8.62 -6.08 -8.67
CA ILE A 113 9.50 -7.24 -8.85
C ILE A 113 9.04 -8.42 -8.00
N SER A 114 9.23 -9.64 -8.52
CA SER A 114 8.96 -10.88 -7.78
C SER A 114 10.20 -11.48 -7.13
N THR A 115 11.39 -11.20 -7.68
CA THR A 115 12.69 -11.64 -7.15
C THR A 115 13.64 -10.45 -7.08
N ALA A 116 14.38 -10.32 -5.99
CA ALA A 116 15.21 -9.15 -5.71
C ALA A 116 16.48 -9.52 -4.94
N PHE A 117 17.52 -8.69 -5.08
CA PHE A 117 18.64 -8.64 -4.15
C PHE A 117 18.33 -7.64 -3.04
N VAL A 118 18.52 -8.04 -1.79
CA VAL A 118 18.23 -7.22 -0.61
C VAL A 118 19.53 -6.74 0.01
N CYS A 119 19.64 -5.44 0.32
CA CYS A 119 20.75 -4.94 1.12
C CYS A 119 20.62 -5.44 2.58
N PRO A 120 21.64 -6.11 3.15
CA PRO A 120 21.56 -6.60 4.53
C PRO A 120 21.55 -5.49 5.58
N VAL A 121 21.91 -4.25 5.21
CA VAL A 121 21.98 -3.12 6.14
C VAL A 121 20.71 -2.29 6.10
N CYS A 122 20.29 -1.82 4.93
CA CYS A 122 19.15 -0.90 4.80
C CYS A 122 17.88 -1.55 4.25
N LEU A 123 17.88 -2.87 3.99
CA LEU A 123 16.76 -3.64 3.45
C LEU A 123 16.22 -3.15 2.09
N SER A 124 16.97 -2.30 1.39
CA SER A 124 16.61 -1.84 0.04
C SER A 124 16.68 -2.98 -0.98
N LEU A 125 15.72 -3.01 -1.90
CA LEU A 125 15.52 -4.05 -2.90
C LEU A 125 16.04 -3.63 -4.28
N PHE A 126 16.79 -4.50 -4.95
CA PHE A 126 17.40 -4.24 -6.25
C PHE A 126 17.11 -5.35 -7.27
N CYS A 127 16.95 -4.98 -8.54
CA CYS A 127 16.72 -5.94 -9.63
C CYS A 127 17.97 -6.77 -9.93
N GLU A 128 19.14 -6.14 -9.86
CA GLU A 128 20.43 -6.76 -10.16
C GLU A 128 21.37 -6.61 -8.96
N PHE A 129 22.34 -7.52 -8.86
CA PHE A 129 23.34 -7.45 -7.83
C PHE A 129 24.31 -6.30 -8.11
N SER A 130 24.41 -5.36 -7.17
CA SER A 130 25.47 -4.35 -7.14
C SER A 130 26.37 -4.57 -5.93
N PRO A 131 27.71 -4.47 -6.08
CA PRO A 131 28.64 -4.57 -4.96
C PRO A 131 28.53 -3.39 -3.99
N VAL A 132 27.92 -2.26 -4.39
CA VAL A 132 27.70 -1.09 -3.55
C VAL A 132 26.22 -0.74 -3.57
N CYS A 133 25.63 -0.60 -2.38
CA CYS A 133 24.22 -0.21 -2.26
C CYS A 133 24.03 1.24 -2.69
N SER A 134 23.14 1.51 -3.65
CA SER A 134 22.82 2.88 -4.10
C SER A 134 22.06 3.71 -3.05
N THR A 135 21.45 3.08 -2.05
CA THR A 135 20.67 3.76 -1.01
C THR A 135 21.51 4.13 0.22
N CYS A 136 22.35 3.22 0.72
CA CYS A 136 23.15 3.47 1.94
C CYS A 136 24.67 3.58 1.69
N GLY A 137 25.15 3.35 0.46
CA GLY A 137 26.56 3.45 0.10
C GLY A 137 27.44 2.31 0.64
N ILE A 138 26.90 1.36 1.41
CA ILE A 138 27.68 0.25 1.97
C ILE A 138 28.07 -0.74 0.86
N ARG A 139 29.32 -1.22 0.91
CA ARG A 139 29.78 -2.31 0.03
C ARG A 139 29.30 -3.65 0.57
N SER A 140 28.62 -4.42 -0.26
CA SER A 140 28.21 -5.78 0.07
C SER A 140 29.43 -6.70 0.10
N GLN A 141 29.59 -7.44 1.20
CA GLN A 141 30.62 -8.48 1.32
C GLN A 141 30.12 -9.86 0.82
N ILE A 142 28.85 -9.93 0.44
CA ILE A 142 28.17 -11.14 -0.01
C ILE A 142 28.52 -11.36 -1.48
N LYS A 143 29.13 -12.49 -1.81
CA LYS A 143 29.32 -12.92 -3.20
C LYS A 143 27.96 -13.41 -3.75
N PRO A 144 27.48 -12.93 -4.90
CA PRO A 144 26.25 -13.44 -5.48
C PRO A 144 26.41 -14.93 -5.77
N LEU A 145 25.44 -15.73 -5.35
CA LEU A 145 25.31 -17.11 -5.83
C LEU A 145 25.20 -17.03 -7.35
N LYS A 146 26.03 -17.79 -8.08
CA LYS A 146 25.96 -17.84 -9.55
C LYS A 146 24.51 -18.13 -9.95
N ALA A 147 23.86 -17.15 -10.59
CA ALA A 147 22.46 -17.28 -10.98
C ALA A 147 22.28 -18.50 -11.90
N LYS A 148 21.39 -19.42 -11.53
CA LYS A 148 20.73 -20.27 -12.54
C LYS A 148 19.86 -19.32 -13.38
N ARG A 149 19.88 -19.56 -14.70
CA ARG A 149 19.35 -18.71 -15.79
C ARG A 149 18.02 -17.99 -15.46
N PRO A 150 17.80 -16.77 -16.00
CA PRO A 150 16.54 -16.05 -15.82
C PRO A 150 15.36 -16.86 -16.41
N ILE A 151 14.30 -17.05 -15.61
CA ILE A 151 13.06 -17.76 -15.99
C ILE A 151 12.11 -16.81 -16.76
N HIS A 152 12.66 -15.94 -17.61
CA HIS A 152 11.87 -15.07 -18.51
C HIS A 152 11.75 -15.64 -19.94
N GLN A 153 11.77 -16.97 -20.05
CA GLN A 153 11.33 -17.67 -21.27
C GLN A 153 10.50 -18.90 -20.87
N ILE A 154 9.22 -18.68 -20.59
CA ILE A 154 8.19 -19.67 -20.90
C ILE A 154 7.09 -18.87 -21.58
N SER A 155 7.12 -18.93 -22.91
CA SER A 155 6.03 -18.61 -23.83
C SER A 155 4.84 -19.52 -23.60
#